data_AF-A0A7V6HFT1-F1
#
_entry.id   AF-A0A7V6HFT1-F1
#
_cell.length_a   1.000
_cell.length_b   1.000
_cell.length_c   1.000
_cell.angle_alpha   90.00
_cell.angle_beta   90.00
_cell.angle_gamma   90.00
#
_symmetry.space_group_name_H-M   'P 1'
#
loop_
_entity.id
_entity.type
_entity.pdbx_description
1 polymer ?
#
loop_
_entity_poly.entity_id
_entity_poly.type
_entity_poly.pdbx_seq_one_letter_code
_entity_poly.pdbx_strand_id
1 'polypeptide(L)' 'MQALPYCLNIHPGESLAAVRDAITTHAVAVKAHVSPAHAYPLGLRLSAAAAQELLASSAPSLEDFEELLA' A
#
# COMPACT_ATOMS: atom_id res chain seq x y z
N MET A 1 9.68 13.02 -17.13
CA MET A 1 8.57 12.10 -17.40
C MET A 1 7.86 11.86 -16.07
N GLN A 2 6.59 12.20 -15.95
CA GLN A 2 5.86 12.07 -14.68
C GLN A 2 5.41 10.62 -14.55
N ALA A 3 5.88 9.90 -13.53
CA ALA A 3 5.50 8.51 -13.30
C ALA A 3 4.01 8.45 -12.92
N LEU A 4 3.22 7.64 -13.63
CA LEU A 4 1.83 7.38 -13.26
C LEU A 4 1.81 6.48 -12.01
N PRO A 5 1.12 6.87 -10.93
CA PRO A 5 1.07 6.07 -9.72
C PRO A 5 0.25 4.80 -9.91
N TYR A 6 0.58 3.74 -9.16
CA TYR A 6 -0.35 2.63 -8.93
C TYR A 6 -1.32 3.02 -7.83
N CYS A 7 -2.63 3.00 -8.09
CA CYS A 7 -3.64 3.34 -7.09
C CYS A 7 -4.39 2.08 -6.65
N LEU A 8 -4.44 1.84 -5.35
CA LEU A 8 -5.14 0.68 -4.77
C LEU A 8 -6.67 0.75 -4.88
N ASN A 9 -7.24 1.82 -5.46
CA ASN A 9 -8.68 1.89 -5.74
C ASN A 9 -9.20 0.70 -6.59
N ILE A 10 -8.35 0.08 -7.41
CA ILE A 10 -8.72 -1.11 -8.19
C ILE A 10 -8.73 -2.42 -7.37
N HIS A 11 -8.16 -2.40 -6.15
CA HIS A 11 -8.16 -3.49 -5.18
C HIS A 11 -8.70 -2.98 -3.83
N PRO A 12 -10.01 -2.71 -3.72
CA PRO A 12 -10.58 -2.14 -2.52
C PRO A 12 -10.54 -3.17 -1.37
N GLY A 13 -9.56 -3.04 -0.47
CA GLY A 13 -9.48 -3.81 0.77
C GLY A 13 -10.17 -3.10 1.92
N GLU A 14 -10.99 -3.81 2.70
CA GLU A 14 -11.74 -3.25 3.84
C GLU A 14 -11.03 -3.38 5.20
N SER A 15 -9.89 -4.07 5.25
CA SER A 15 -9.03 -4.21 6.44
C SER A 15 -7.58 -3.82 6.12
N LEU A 16 -6.78 -3.54 7.16
CA LEU A 16 -5.36 -3.21 6.98
C LEU A 16 -4.58 -4.38 6.37
N ALA A 17 -4.93 -5.61 6.73
CA ALA A 17 -4.38 -6.83 6.13
C ALA A 17 -4.67 -6.88 4.61
N ALA A 18 -5.90 -6.58 4.19
CA ALA A 18 -6.25 -6.57 2.77
C ALA A 18 -5.49 -5.47 1.99
N VAL A 19 -5.22 -4.32 2.62
CA VAL A 19 -4.37 -3.28 2.02
C VAL A 19 -2.93 -3.79 1.86
N ARG A 20 -2.37 -4.43 2.90
CA ARG A 20 -1.03 -5.05 2.83
C ARG A 20 -0.94 -6.08 1.70
N ASP A 21 -1.94 -6.94 1.57
CA ASP A 21 -2.01 -7.96 0.51
C ASP A 21 -2.08 -7.34 -0.90
N ALA A 22 -2.85 -6.26 -1.07
CA ALA A 22 -2.94 -5.56 -2.34
C ALA A 22 -1.60 -4.94 -2.76
N ILE A 23 -0.81 -4.44 -1.80
CA ILE A 23 0.53 -3.91 -2.03
C ILE A 23 1.47 -5.03 -2.47
N THR A 24 1.59 -6.08 -1.65
CA THR A 24 2.57 -7.15 -1.86
C THR A 24 2.26 -8.04 -3.06
N THR A 25 0.98 -8.13 -3.46
CA THR A 25 0.56 -8.94 -4.61
C THR A 25 0.49 -8.15 -5.90
N HIS A 26 -0.19 -7.00 -5.91
CA HIS A 26 -0.54 -6.31 -7.15
C HIS A 26 0.38 -5.13 -7.45
N ALA A 27 0.61 -4.25 -6.47
CA ALA A 27 1.44 -3.06 -6.68
C ALA A 27 2.91 -3.44 -6.96
N VAL A 28 3.45 -4.40 -6.19
CA VAL A 28 4.81 -4.92 -6.40
C VAL A 28 4.97 -5.57 -7.77
N ALA A 29 3.99 -6.36 -8.21
CA ALA A 29 4.01 -6.98 -9.53
C ALA A 29 4.06 -5.91 -10.63
N VAL A 30 3.24 -4.86 -10.54
CA VAL A 30 3.26 -3.78 -11.55
C VAL A 30 4.58 -3.00 -11.50
N LYS A 31 5.07 -2.63 -10.31
CA LYS A 31 6.37 -1.97 -10.16
C LYS A 31 7.48 -2.76 -10.86
N ALA A 32 7.54 -4.07 -10.66
CA ALA A 32 8.56 -4.92 -11.25
C ALA A 32 8.56 -4.87 -12.79
N HIS A 33 7.41 -4.66 -13.42
CA HIS A 33 7.28 -4.57 -14.88
C HIS A 33 7.56 -3.16 -15.42
N VAL A 34 7.12 -2.12 -14.72
CA VAL A 34 7.13 -0.74 -15.26
C VAL A 34 8.23 0.16 -14.70
N SER A 35 8.73 -0.12 -13.49
CA SER A 35 9.78 0.65 -12.82
C SER A 35 10.64 -0.27 -11.92
N PRO A 36 11.39 -1.22 -12.51
CA PRO A 36 12.13 -2.22 -11.72
C PRO A 36 13.25 -1.60 -10.87
N ALA A 37 13.94 -0.59 -11.39
CA ALA A 37 15.15 -0.02 -10.80
C ALA A 37 14.92 1.31 -10.05
N HIS A 38 13.71 1.84 -10.03
CA HIS A 38 13.42 3.14 -9.43
C HIS A 38 12.23 3.05 -8.47
N ALA A 39 12.11 4.04 -7.60
CA ALA A 39 10.90 4.23 -6.81
C ALA A 39 9.69 4.35 -7.74
N TYR A 40 8.54 3.86 -7.27
CA TYR A 40 7.32 3.87 -8.05
C TYR A 40 6.18 4.40 -7.18
N PRO A 41 5.55 5.54 -7.55
CA PRO A 41 4.52 6.14 -6.72
C PRO A 41 3.33 5.18 -6.48
N LEU A 42 2.91 5.07 -5.22
CA LEU A 42 1.80 4.23 -4.79
C LEU A 42 0.76 5.09 -4.09
N GLY A 43 -0.46 5.10 -4.61
CA GLY A 43 -1.62 5.71 -3.98
C GLY A 43 -2.38 4.66 -3.17
N LEU A 44 -2.46 4.84 -1.85
CA LEU A 44 -3.20 3.96 -0.96
C LEU A 44 -4.69 4.27 -0.97
N ARG A 45 -5.52 3.22 -0.86
CA ARG A 45 -6.92 3.31 -0.50
C ARG A 45 -7.07 2.71 0.89
N LEU A 46 -7.38 3.54 1.87
CA LEU A 46 -7.68 3.10 3.24
C LEU A 46 -9.18 3.29 3.47
N SER A 47 -9.89 2.21 3.78
CA SER A 47 -11.26 2.31 4.29
C SER A 47 -11.24 2.96 5.68
N ALA A 48 -12.42 3.40 6.15
CA ALA A 48 -12.54 3.88 7.53
C ALA A 48 -12.11 2.82 8.55
N ALA A 49 -12.45 1.55 8.31
CA ALA A 49 -12.04 0.43 9.18
C ALA A 49 -10.53 0.20 9.16
N ALA A 50 -9.90 0.14 7.99
CA ALA A 50 -8.45 -0.01 7.88
C ALA A 50 -7.68 1.17 8.51
N ALA A 51 -8.21 2.40 8.38
CA ALA A 51 -7.65 3.58 9.04
C ALA A 51 -7.80 3.50 10.57
N GLN A 52 -8.93 2.99 11.07
CA GLN A 52 -9.11 2.76 12.51
C GLN A 52 -8.17 1.67 13.03
N GLU A 53 -7.95 0.58 12.29
CA GLU A 53 -6.98 -0.46 12.65
C GLU A 53 -5.56 0.11 12.80
N LEU A 54 -5.12 0.96 11.85
CA LEU A 54 -3.83 1.67 11.93
C LEU A 54 -3.71 2.56 13.16
N LEU A 55 -4.81 3.17 13.62
CA LEU A 55 -4.81 4.09 14.76
C LEU A 55 -5.03 3.38 16.10
N ALA A 56 -5.73 2.25 16.11
CA ALA A 56 -6.11 1.51 17.32
C ALA A 56 -5.01 0.56 17.79
N SER A 57 -4.20 0.06 16.86
CA SER A 57 -3.01 -0.70 17.21
C SER A 57 -1.97 0.23 17.84
N SER A 58 -1.23 -0.29 18.82
CA SER A 58 -0.08 0.42 19.38
C SER A 58 0.90 0.84 18.26
N ALA A 59 1.84 1.73 18.58
CA ALA A 59 2.89 2.20 17.66
C ALA A 59 3.47 1.16 16.66
N PRO A 60 3.63 -0.14 17.01
CA PRO A 60 4.15 -1.15 16.07
C PRO A 60 3.39 -1.27 14.75
N SER A 61 2.07 -1.07 14.71
CA SER A 61 1.31 -1.28 13.46
C SER A 61 1.58 -0.22 12.38
N LEU A 62 1.88 1.02 12.80
CA LEU A 62 2.23 2.10 11.89
C LEU A 62 3.68 1.92 11.43
N GLU A 63 4.59 1.59 12.35
CA GLU A 63 6.00 1.28 12.06
C GLU A 63 6.12 0.11 11.05
N ASP A 64 5.39 -0.99 11.28
CA ASP A 64 5.35 -2.15 10.38
C ASP A 64 4.79 -1.80 8.98
N PHE A 65 3.97 -0.77 8.89
CA PHE A 65 3.37 -0.31 7.63
C PHE A 65 4.29 0.68 6.92
N GLU A 66 5.01 1.51 7.66
CA GLU A 66 6.07 2.38 7.12
C GLU A 66 7.23 1.52 6.57
N GLU A 67 7.66 0.48 7.30
CA GLU A 67 8.71 -0.43 6.84
C GLU A 67 8.29 -1.18 5.56
N LEU A 68 7.02 -1.54 5.42
CA LEU A 68 6.48 -2.14 4.19
C LEU A 68 6.60 -1.21 2.98
N LEU A 69 6.53 0.10 3.18
CA LEU A 69 6.49 1.12 2.13
C LEU A 69 7.86 1.73 1.79
N ALA A 70 8.88 1.45 2.60
CA ALA A 70 10.25 1.91 2.41
C ALA A 70 10.96 1.18 1.26
#